data_AF-A0A2W5YDH6-F1
#
_entry.id   AF-A0A2W5YDH6-F1
#
_cell.length_a   1.000
_cell.length_b   1.000
_cell.length_c   1.000
_cell.angle_alpha   90.00
_cell.angle_beta   90.00
_cell.angle_gamma   90.00
#
_symmetry.space_group_name_H-M   'P 1'
#
loop_
_entity.id
_entity.type
_entity.pdbx_description
1 polymer ?
#
loop_
_entity_poly.entity_id
_entity_poly.type
_entity_poly.pdbx_seq_one_letter_code
_entity_poly.pdbx_strand_id
1 'polypeptide(L)'
;MPESSSRAPGSVSSAKDEIGLLEILRLLIETKKARTTADLLKYASQYGAPEAEDRLRTLEAENVPLDLAFDAISVQLRLVAHKRSNALLAECRGQKVGLILPLPPDFSKLFAPVAEVTFLLPDEAHGSRHGYSSAPVKGARACRAAVQEMQALVFDAFREGDNFFLDPSAADLLEPKLLPAGIHLIAHLRPHRDPHDVPFQPGSAVSCL
;
A
#
# COMPACT_ATOMS: atom_id res chain seq x y z
N MET A 1 -32.61 -3.77 -28.07
CA MET A 1 -32.23 -4.81 -27.08
C MET A 1 -31.00 -5.51 -27.62
N PRO A 2 -29.82 -5.17 -27.08
CA PRO A 2 -29.22 -6.06 -26.08
C PRO A 2 -28.76 -5.31 -24.83
N GLU A 3 -28.99 -5.93 -23.67
CA GLU A 3 -28.54 -5.47 -22.36
C GLU A 3 -27.04 -5.75 -22.24
N SER A 4 -26.25 -4.68 -22.12
CA SER A 4 -24.84 -4.77 -21.77
C SER A 4 -24.73 -4.97 -20.27
N SER A 5 -24.31 -6.17 -19.87
CA SER A 5 -23.97 -6.51 -18.49
C SER A 5 -22.76 -5.67 -18.05
N SER A 6 -23.04 -4.62 -17.27
CA SER A 6 -22.03 -3.87 -16.54
C SER A 6 -21.62 -4.68 -15.32
N ARG A 7 -20.45 -5.32 -15.39
CA ARG A 7 -19.76 -5.83 -14.21
C ARG A 7 -19.25 -4.63 -13.42
N ALA A 8 -19.72 -4.48 -12.19
CA ALA A 8 -19.21 -3.53 -11.22
C ALA A 8 -17.68 -3.74 -11.01
N PRO A 9 -16.91 -2.66 -10.77
CA PRO A 9 -15.49 -2.77 -10.50
C PRO A 9 -15.31 -3.46 -9.14
N GLY A 10 -14.52 -4.54 -9.13
CA GLY A 10 -14.17 -5.26 -7.91
C GLY A 10 -13.50 -4.32 -6.91
N SER A 11 -13.96 -4.38 -5.66
CA SER A 11 -13.36 -3.66 -4.54
C SER A 11 -11.90 -4.08 -4.40
N VAL A 12 -10.99 -3.16 -4.73
CA VAL A 12 -9.56 -3.36 -4.52
C VAL A 12 -9.30 -3.29 -3.01
N SER A 13 -9.23 -4.45 -2.36
CA SER A 13 -8.77 -4.57 -0.97
C SER A 13 -7.37 -3.98 -0.87
N SER A 14 -7.19 -2.95 -0.05
CA SER A 14 -5.95 -2.18 0.03
C SER A 14 -4.98 -2.74 1.07
N ALA A 15 -3.68 -2.56 0.85
CA ALA A 15 -2.62 -3.11 1.71
C ALA A 15 -2.66 -2.71 3.18
N LYS A 16 -3.28 -1.58 3.50
CA LYS A 16 -3.54 -1.16 4.88
C LYS A 16 -4.72 -1.88 5.51
N ASP A 17 -5.68 -2.31 4.70
CA ASP A 17 -6.94 -2.86 5.19
C ASP A 17 -6.64 -4.19 5.88
N GLU A 18 -5.69 -4.98 5.37
CA GLU A 18 -5.36 -6.27 5.97
C GLU A 18 -4.50 -6.15 7.25
N ILE A 19 -3.49 -5.27 7.25
CA ILE A 19 -2.60 -5.08 8.42
C ILE A 19 -3.36 -4.37 9.55
N GLY A 20 -4.10 -3.30 9.22
CA GLY A 20 -4.91 -2.55 10.16
C GLY A 20 -6.03 -3.40 10.75
N LEU A 21 -6.70 -4.22 9.93
CA LEU A 21 -7.67 -5.19 10.42
C LEU A 21 -7.03 -6.17 11.40
N LEU A 22 -5.88 -6.75 11.07
CA LEU A 22 -5.21 -7.70 11.97
C LEU A 22 -4.85 -7.08 13.32
N GLU A 23 -4.39 -5.83 13.33
CA GLU A 23 -4.06 -5.12 14.56
C GLU A 23 -5.32 -4.84 15.39
N ILE A 24 -6.42 -4.43 14.75
CA ILE A 24 -7.71 -4.24 15.41
C ILE A 24 -8.24 -5.55 16.00
N LEU A 25 -8.24 -6.64 15.22
CA LEU A 25 -8.69 -7.96 15.67
C LEU A 25 -7.84 -8.45 16.84
N ARG A 26 -6.52 -8.28 16.77
CA ARG A 26 -5.60 -8.59 17.87
C ARG A 26 -5.93 -7.81 19.13
N LEU A 27 -6.10 -6.48 19.02
CA LEU A 27 -6.44 -5.62 20.14
C LEU A 27 -7.77 -6.03 20.79
N LEU A 28 -8.76 -6.42 19.99
CA LEU A 28 -10.06 -6.88 20.48
C LEU A 28 -9.95 -8.18 21.30
N ILE A 29 -9.08 -9.10 20.88
CA ILE A 29 -8.79 -10.34 21.62
C ILE A 29 -8.04 -10.01 22.91
N GLU A 30 -6.95 -9.24 22.83
CA GLU A 30 -6.11 -8.89 23.99
C GLU A 30 -6.90 -8.10 25.06
N THR A 31 -7.80 -7.21 24.64
CA THR A 31 -8.68 -6.44 25.53
C THR A 31 -9.94 -7.21 25.97
N LYS A 32 -10.08 -8.49 25.60
CA LYS A 32 -11.21 -9.38 25.91
C LYS A 32 -12.58 -8.85 25.43
N LYS A 33 -12.56 -7.96 24.43
CA LYS A 33 -13.75 -7.42 23.74
C LYS A 33 -14.30 -8.38 22.70
N ALA A 34 -13.45 -9.20 22.10
CA ALA A 34 -13.83 -10.38 21.33
C ALA A 34 -13.52 -11.62 22.16
N ARG A 35 -14.49 -12.53 22.31
CA ARG A 35 -14.37 -13.77 23.08
C ARG A 35 -14.68 -15.01 22.25
N THR A 36 -15.24 -14.81 21.06
CA THR A 36 -15.67 -15.86 20.15
C THR A 36 -15.30 -15.52 18.71
N THR A 37 -15.22 -16.53 17.86
CA THR A 37 -14.97 -16.35 16.41
C THR A 37 -16.07 -15.53 15.74
N ALA A 38 -17.32 -15.62 16.23
CA ALA A 38 -18.45 -14.79 15.84
C ALA A 38 -18.23 -13.29 16.12
N ASP A 39 -17.55 -12.95 17.23
CA ASP A 39 -17.20 -11.56 17.53
C ASP A 39 -16.23 -11.02 16.48
N LEU A 40 -15.18 -11.78 16.14
CA LEU A 40 -14.22 -11.38 15.09
C LEU A 40 -14.91 -11.20 13.75
N LEU A 41 -15.82 -12.12 13.37
CA LEU A 41 -16.59 -12.02 12.13
C LEU A 41 -17.39 -10.71 12.06
N LYS A 42 -18.05 -10.34 13.16
CA LYS A 42 -18.79 -9.08 13.26
C LYS A 42 -17.89 -7.87 13.03
N TYR A 43 -16.70 -7.85 13.63
CA TYR A 43 -15.76 -6.74 13.44
C TYR A 43 -15.18 -6.70 12.02
N ALA A 44 -14.87 -7.84 11.42
CA ALA A 44 -14.43 -7.91 10.02
C ALA A 44 -15.51 -7.36 9.07
N SER A 45 -16.78 -7.65 9.34
CA SER A 45 -17.92 -7.12 8.57
C SER A 45 -18.12 -5.63 8.72
N GLN A 46 -17.98 -5.10 9.95
CA GLN A 46 -18.01 -3.66 10.19
C GLN A 46 -16.84 -2.93 9.54
N TYR A 47 -15.68 -3.59 9.44
CA TYR A 47 -14.49 -3.06 8.80
C TYR A 47 -14.58 -3.12 7.26
N GLY A 48 -15.52 -3.90 6.70
CA GLY A 48 -15.69 -4.06 5.26
C GLY A 48 -14.62 -4.94 4.61
N ALA A 49 -14.23 -6.03 5.29
CA ALA A 49 -13.18 -6.94 4.83
C ALA A 49 -13.76 -8.29 4.36
N PRO A 50 -14.32 -8.37 3.14
CA PRO A 50 -15.08 -9.55 2.69
C PRO A 50 -14.26 -10.84 2.67
N GLU A 51 -12.98 -10.78 2.32
CA GLU A 51 -12.09 -11.95 2.33
C GLU A 51 -11.86 -12.48 3.75
N ALA A 52 -11.75 -11.58 4.72
CA ALA A 52 -11.59 -11.93 6.12
C ALA A 52 -12.90 -12.50 6.69
N GLU A 53 -14.03 -11.91 6.31
CA GLU A 53 -15.37 -12.38 6.69
C GLU A 53 -15.64 -13.80 6.22
N ASP A 54 -15.42 -14.09 4.95
CA ASP A 54 -15.69 -15.43 4.40
C ASP A 54 -14.83 -16.51 5.07
N ARG A 55 -13.58 -16.18 5.40
CA ARG A 55 -12.72 -17.10 6.15
C ARG A 55 -13.20 -17.28 7.58
N LEU A 56 -13.51 -16.21 8.30
CA LEU A 56 -14.00 -16.28 9.67
C LEU A 56 -15.32 -17.05 9.77
N ARG A 57 -16.22 -16.88 8.79
CA ARG A 57 -17.48 -17.63 8.70
C ARG A 57 -17.23 -19.14 8.57
N THR A 58 -16.23 -19.54 7.79
CA THR A 58 -15.84 -20.95 7.65
C THR A 58 -15.29 -21.49 8.97
N LEU A 59 -14.38 -20.76 9.62
CA LEU A 59 -13.76 -21.15 10.89
C LEU A 59 -14.77 -21.20 12.05
N GLU A 60 -15.76 -20.30 12.04
CA GLU A 60 -16.88 -20.32 12.99
C GLU A 60 -17.74 -21.58 12.80
N ALA A 61 -18.09 -21.94 11.56
CA ALA A 61 -18.87 -23.14 11.27
C ALA A 61 -18.15 -24.44 11.68
N GLU A 62 -16.81 -24.44 11.61
CA GLU A 62 -15.96 -25.53 12.08
C GLU A 62 -15.73 -25.53 13.60
N ASN A 63 -16.30 -24.58 14.34
CA ASN A 63 -16.12 -24.38 15.79
C ASN A 63 -14.64 -24.25 16.20
N VAL A 64 -13.83 -23.59 15.36
CA VAL A 64 -12.42 -23.35 15.65
C VAL A 64 -12.29 -22.38 16.82
N PRO A 65 -11.47 -22.69 17.84
CA PRO A 65 -11.18 -21.79 18.95
C PRO A 65 -10.67 -20.42 18.48
N LEU A 66 -11.05 -19.36 19.21
CA LEU A 66 -10.73 -17.96 18.87
C LEU A 66 -9.26 -17.74 18.49
N ASP A 67 -8.33 -18.23 19.32
CA ASP A 67 -6.90 -18.03 19.13
C ASP A 67 -6.41 -18.68 17.83
N LEU A 68 -6.87 -19.91 17.55
CA LEU A 68 -6.54 -20.62 16.31
C LEU A 68 -7.19 -19.99 15.08
N ALA A 69 -8.40 -19.44 15.22
CA ALA A 69 -9.06 -18.73 14.14
C ALA A 69 -8.33 -17.42 13.80
N PHE A 70 -7.84 -16.70 14.82
CA PHE A 70 -7.00 -15.52 14.65
C PHE A 70 -5.65 -15.86 13.99
N ASP A 71 -4.98 -16.92 14.43
CA ASP A 71 -3.73 -17.36 13.81
C ASP A 71 -3.94 -17.72 12.33
N ALA A 72 -5.01 -18.47 12.02
CA ALA A 72 -5.33 -18.87 10.66
C ALA A 72 -5.58 -17.66 9.74
N ILE A 73 -6.35 -16.68 10.20
CA ILE A 73 -6.63 -15.49 9.38
C ILE A 73 -5.41 -14.58 9.24
N SER A 74 -4.57 -14.48 10.27
CA SER A 74 -3.32 -13.72 10.21
C SER A 74 -2.38 -14.24 9.12
N VAL A 75 -2.25 -15.56 9.01
CA VAL A 75 -1.44 -16.21 7.97
C VAL A 75 -2.06 -15.97 6.59
N GLN A 76 -3.37 -16.14 6.46
CA GLN A 76 -4.05 -15.96 5.18
C GLN A 76 -3.93 -14.53 4.65
N LEU A 77 -4.21 -13.53 5.47
CA LEU A 77 -4.12 -12.12 5.07
C LEU A 77 -2.68 -11.74 4.70
N ARG A 78 -1.68 -12.25 5.43
CA ARG A 78 -0.26 -12.09 5.05
C ARG A 78 0.07 -12.76 3.72
N LEU A 79 -0.47 -13.94 3.44
CA LEU A 79 -0.27 -14.63 2.17
C LEU A 79 -0.92 -13.87 1.01
N VAL A 80 -2.11 -13.31 1.20
CA VAL A 80 -2.80 -12.47 0.21
C VAL A 80 -1.98 -11.22 -0.07
N ALA A 81 -1.57 -10.49 0.98
CA ALA A 81 -0.72 -9.32 0.87
C ALA A 81 0.58 -9.64 0.13
N HIS A 82 1.27 -10.73 0.50
CA HIS A 82 2.50 -11.17 -0.16
C HIS A 82 2.27 -11.52 -1.65
N LYS A 83 1.17 -12.19 -2.00
CA LYS A 83 0.82 -12.49 -3.40
C LYS A 83 0.58 -11.20 -4.19
N ARG A 84 -0.16 -10.23 -3.62
CA ARG A 84 -0.40 -8.92 -4.24
C ARG A 84 0.91 -8.16 -4.45
N SER A 85 1.77 -8.09 -3.42
CA SER A 85 3.08 -7.43 -3.53
C SER A 85 3.95 -8.08 -4.60
N ASN A 86 3.97 -9.42 -4.69
CA ASN A 86 4.72 -10.11 -5.74
C ASN A 86 4.16 -9.90 -7.15
N ALA A 87 2.84 -9.83 -7.29
CA ALA A 87 2.21 -9.50 -8.57
C ALA A 87 2.63 -8.09 -9.02
N LEU A 88 2.57 -7.12 -8.13
CA LEU A 88 2.98 -5.74 -8.38
C LEU A 88 4.49 -5.64 -8.72
N LEU A 89 5.35 -6.33 -7.98
CA LEU A 89 6.78 -6.40 -8.30
C LEU A 89 7.05 -7.07 -9.65
N ALA A 90 6.23 -8.06 -10.04
CA ALA A 90 6.34 -8.69 -11.36
C ALA A 90 5.91 -7.74 -12.49
N GLU A 91 4.92 -6.88 -12.27
CA GLU A 91 4.54 -5.82 -13.22
C GLU A 91 5.67 -4.81 -13.41
N CYS A 92 6.43 -4.49 -12.37
CA CYS A 92 7.60 -3.60 -12.44
C CYS A 92 8.83 -4.25 -13.09
N ARG A 93 8.78 -5.52 -13.51
CA ARG A 93 9.97 -6.22 -14.00
C ARG A 93 10.51 -5.61 -15.28
N GLY A 94 11.80 -5.25 -15.27
CA GLY A 94 12.49 -4.63 -16.40
C GLY A 94 12.09 -3.17 -16.65
N GLN A 95 11.30 -2.57 -15.75
CA GLN A 95 10.84 -1.20 -15.87
C GLN A 95 11.80 -0.19 -15.23
N LYS A 96 11.71 1.07 -15.65
CA LYS A 96 12.32 2.21 -14.95
C LYS A 96 11.44 2.65 -13.79
N VAL A 97 11.92 2.46 -12.56
CA VAL A 97 11.16 2.72 -11.33
C VAL A 97 11.83 3.84 -10.54
N GLY A 98 11.08 4.93 -10.32
CA GLY A 98 11.50 6.04 -9.46
C GLY A 98 11.06 5.82 -8.02
N LEU A 99 12.00 5.79 -7.08
CA LEU A 99 11.73 5.74 -5.64
C LEU A 99 11.84 7.15 -5.06
N ILE A 100 10.70 7.78 -4.74
CA ILE A 100 10.63 9.12 -4.13
C ILE A 100 10.90 8.98 -2.64
N LEU A 101 11.99 9.60 -2.19
CA LEU A 101 12.44 9.56 -0.80
C LEU A 101 11.72 10.64 0.05
N PRO A 102 11.53 10.40 1.36
CA PRO A 102 12.01 9.25 2.14
C PRO A 102 11.17 7.99 1.94
N LEU A 103 11.83 6.82 1.96
CA LEU A 103 11.21 5.50 2.03
C LEU A 103 11.92 4.68 3.12
N PRO A 104 11.30 3.61 3.66
CA PRO A 104 11.99 2.72 4.58
C PRO A 104 13.26 2.14 3.95
N PRO A 105 14.36 2.00 4.72
CA PRO A 105 15.70 1.68 4.20
C PRO A 105 15.75 0.33 3.44
N ASP A 106 14.89 -0.63 3.79
CA ASP A 106 14.82 -1.93 3.14
C ASP A 106 13.83 -1.99 1.97
N PHE A 107 13.00 -0.97 1.78
CA PHE A 107 11.96 -0.98 0.75
C PHE A 107 12.54 -1.01 -0.66
N SER A 108 13.67 -0.32 -0.85
CA SER A 108 14.41 -0.31 -2.11
C SER A 108 14.90 -1.70 -2.55
N LYS A 109 15.15 -2.61 -1.60
CA LYS A 109 15.61 -3.98 -1.87
C LYS A 109 14.55 -4.85 -2.55
N LEU A 110 13.28 -4.45 -2.49
CA LEU A 110 12.19 -5.14 -3.19
C LEU A 110 12.25 -4.90 -4.70
N PHE A 111 12.61 -3.68 -5.11
CA PHE A 111 12.62 -3.26 -6.51
C PHE A 111 13.97 -3.46 -7.20
N ALA A 112 15.08 -3.28 -6.47
CA ALA A 112 16.42 -3.39 -7.05
C ALA A 112 16.71 -4.70 -7.82
N PRO A 113 16.17 -5.88 -7.44
CA PRO A 113 16.37 -7.12 -8.20
C PRO A 113 15.52 -7.23 -9.47
N VAL A 114 14.45 -6.44 -9.58
CA VAL A 114 13.43 -6.61 -10.64
C VAL A 114 13.37 -5.43 -11.61
N ALA A 115 13.84 -4.24 -11.23
CA ALA A 115 13.67 -3.00 -11.99
C ALA A 115 14.95 -2.16 -12.05
N GLU A 116 15.01 -1.23 -13.00
CA GLU A 116 16.01 -0.16 -13.03
C GLU A 116 15.57 0.94 -12.04
N VAL A 117 16.18 0.93 -10.86
CA VAL A 117 15.80 1.81 -9.74
C VAL A 117 16.55 3.14 -9.79
N THR A 118 15.79 4.24 -9.79
CA THR A 118 16.31 5.60 -9.62
C THR A 118 15.77 6.19 -8.32
N PHE A 119 16.66 6.64 -7.42
CA PHE A 119 16.26 7.33 -6.20
C PHE A 119 16.05 8.83 -6.46
N LEU A 120 14.90 9.36 -6.08
CA LEU A 120 14.51 10.76 -6.27
C LEU A 120 14.40 11.45 -4.90
N LEU A 121 15.16 12.52 -4.71
CA LEU A 121 15.20 13.30 -3.48
C LEU A 121 14.82 14.76 -3.81
N PRO A 122 13.51 15.11 -3.81
CA PRO A 122 13.02 16.42 -4.27
C PRO A 122 13.47 17.59 -3.41
N ASP A 123 13.60 17.39 -2.10
CA ASP A 123 14.09 18.42 -1.18
C ASP A 123 15.33 17.94 -0.41
N GLU A 124 16.02 18.82 0.32
CA GLU A 124 17.10 18.45 1.24
C GLU A 124 16.56 17.75 2.50
N ALA A 125 15.67 16.77 2.34
CA ALA A 125 15.14 15.99 3.44
C ALA A 125 16.29 15.37 4.23
N HIS A 126 16.28 15.57 5.55
CA HIS A 126 17.21 15.00 6.51
C HIS A 126 16.90 13.51 6.75
N GLY A 127 16.85 12.72 5.68
CA GLY A 127 16.83 11.26 5.73
C GLY A 127 18.26 10.73 5.76
N SER A 128 18.52 9.70 6.57
CA SER A 128 19.77 8.96 6.53
C SER A 128 20.09 8.57 5.08
N ARG A 129 21.22 9.07 4.56
CA ARG A 129 21.74 8.71 3.23
C ARG A 129 22.34 7.30 3.21
N HIS A 130 22.35 6.61 4.35
CA HIS A 130 22.94 5.29 4.50
C HIS A 130 21.91 4.21 4.16
N GLY A 131 22.15 3.45 3.08
CA GLY A 131 21.34 2.29 2.72
C GLY A 131 20.92 2.19 1.26
N TYR A 132 21.12 3.24 0.45
CA TYR A 132 20.79 3.21 -0.98
C TYR A 132 21.91 2.60 -1.82
N SER A 133 21.53 1.79 -2.81
CA SER A 133 22.49 1.13 -3.72
C SER A 133 23.13 2.09 -4.72
N SER A 134 22.52 3.25 -4.98
CA SER A 134 23.00 4.27 -5.92
C SER A 134 22.78 5.69 -5.37
N ALA A 135 23.50 6.67 -5.93
CA ALA A 135 23.38 8.06 -5.54
C ALA A 135 22.03 8.63 -6.01
N PRO A 136 21.26 9.33 -5.14
CA PRO A 136 19.97 9.88 -5.53
C PRO A 136 20.12 11.09 -6.45
N VAL A 137 19.15 11.25 -7.36
CA VAL A 137 18.89 12.50 -8.08
C VAL A 137 18.35 13.50 -7.07
N LYS A 138 19.01 14.64 -6.93
CA LYS A 138 18.70 15.64 -5.90
C LYS A 138 18.08 16.91 -6.48
N GLY A 139 17.12 17.45 -5.75
CA GLY A 139 16.47 18.72 -6.04
C GLY A 139 15.25 18.56 -6.94
N ALA A 140 14.21 19.34 -6.65
CA ALA A 140 12.90 19.25 -7.28
C ALA A 140 12.97 19.27 -8.80
N ARG A 141 13.74 20.20 -9.39
CA ARG A 141 13.87 20.32 -10.85
C ARG A 141 14.45 19.06 -11.50
N ALA A 142 15.52 18.51 -10.93
CA ALA A 142 16.17 17.30 -11.47
C ALA A 142 15.25 16.08 -11.28
N CYS A 143 14.56 16.00 -10.15
CA CYS A 143 13.59 14.94 -9.89
C CYS A 143 12.42 14.99 -10.88
N ARG A 144 11.83 16.16 -11.15
CA ARG A 144 10.75 16.33 -12.14
C ARG A 144 11.18 15.92 -13.56
N ALA A 145 12.44 16.21 -13.92
CA ALA A 145 13.00 15.76 -15.19
C ALA A 145 13.16 14.24 -15.24
N ALA A 146 13.70 13.63 -14.19
CA ALA A 146 13.87 12.18 -14.08
C ALA A 146 12.52 11.43 -14.10
N VAL A 147 11.48 11.99 -13.46
CA VAL A 147 10.11 11.44 -13.46
C VAL A 147 9.58 11.21 -14.88
N GLN A 148 9.96 12.04 -15.86
CA GLN A 148 9.50 11.88 -17.25
C GLN A 148 9.96 10.57 -17.90
N GLU A 149 11.04 9.98 -17.40
CA GLU A 149 11.62 8.74 -17.94
C GLU A 149 11.16 7.49 -17.19
N MET A 150 10.37 7.65 -16.11
CA MET A 150 9.95 6.55 -15.26
C MET A 150 8.64 5.94 -15.78
N GLN A 151 8.52 4.63 -15.59
CA GLN A 151 7.31 3.86 -15.89
C GLN A 151 6.49 3.60 -14.62
N ALA A 152 7.14 3.57 -13.46
CA ALA A 152 6.47 3.56 -12.17
C ALA A 152 7.13 4.51 -11.17
N LEU A 153 6.32 5.09 -10.29
CA LEU A 153 6.77 5.87 -9.15
C LEU A 153 6.31 5.23 -7.85
N VAL A 154 7.24 5.11 -6.93
CA VAL A 154 7.02 4.60 -5.59
C VAL A 154 7.22 5.74 -4.61
N PHE A 155 6.27 5.94 -3.72
CA PHE A 155 6.32 7.03 -2.75
C PHE A 155 5.70 6.59 -1.42
N ASP A 156 6.05 7.30 -0.36
CA ASP A 156 5.51 7.08 0.97
C ASP A 156 4.24 7.92 1.18
N ALA A 157 3.18 7.31 1.72
CA ALA A 157 1.91 7.99 1.92
C ALA A 157 1.19 7.49 3.17
N PHE A 158 0.44 8.38 3.81
CA PHE A 158 -0.62 8.03 4.73
C PHE A 158 -1.96 7.97 3.98
N ARG A 159 -2.86 7.09 4.42
CA ARG A 159 -4.19 6.90 3.81
C ARG A 159 -5.23 6.95 4.91
N GLU A 160 -6.28 7.73 4.68
CA GLU A 160 -7.45 7.86 5.55
C GLU A 160 -8.71 7.81 4.68
N GLY A 161 -9.44 6.70 4.76
CA GLY A 161 -10.49 6.39 3.80
C GLY A 161 -9.93 6.34 2.38
N ASP A 162 -10.52 7.09 1.46
CA ASP A 162 -10.07 7.17 0.06
C ASP A 162 -9.06 8.29 -0.22
N ASN A 163 -8.65 9.03 0.82
CA ASN A 163 -7.72 10.14 0.67
C ASN A 163 -6.29 9.71 0.99
N PHE A 164 -5.36 10.16 0.13
CA PHE A 164 -3.93 10.04 0.37
C PHE A 164 -3.38 11.34 0.92
N PHE A 165 -2.42 11.21 1.83
CA PHE A 165 -1.71 12.30 2.47
C PHE A 165 -0.21 12.02 2.39
N LEU A 166 0.58 12.96 1.90
CA LEU A 166 2.01 12.76 1.71
C LEU A 166 2.81 14.05 1.84
N ASP A 167 4.13 13.90 1.89
CA ASP A 167 5.06 15.02 2.02
C ASP A 167 4.87 16.04 0.88
N PRO A 168 4.88 17.36 1.15
CA PRO A 168 4.70 18.38 0.11
C PRO A 168 5.65 18.24 -1.08
N SER A 169 6.89 17.81 -0.84
CA SER A 169 7.90 17.65 -1.87
C SER A 169 7.62 16.45 -2.77
N ALA A 170 7.06 15.37 -2.20
CA ALA A 170 6.58 14.23 -2.97
C ALA A 170 5.31 14.59 -3.75
N ALA A 171 4.41 15.40 -3.17
CA ALA A 171 3.17 15.83 -3.82
C ALA A 171 3.43 16.67 -5.07
N ASP A 172 4.42 17.57 -4.99
CA ASP A 172 4.87 18.38 -6.12
C ASP A 172 5.45 17.53 -7.27
N LEU A 173 6.13 16.41 -6.99
CA LEU A 173 6.59 15.48 -8.03
C LEU A 173 5.47 14.65 -8.65
N LEU A 174 4.40 14.41 -7.89
CA LEU A 174 3.28 13.55 -8.28
C LEU A 174 2.11 14.34 -8.88
N GLU A 175 2.28 15.64 -9.14
CA GLU A 175 1.24 16.43 -9.79
C GLU A 175 0.86 15.81 -11.14
N PRO A 176 -0.44 15.51 -11.39
CA PRO A 176 -0.86 14.78 -12.59
C PRO A 176 -0.40 15.40 -13.92
N LYS A 177 -0.23 16.73 -13.96
CA LYS A 177 0.22 17.47 -15.15
C LYS A 177 1.70 17.24 -15.47
N LEU A 178 2.47 16.78 -14.49
CA LEU A 178 3.90 16.50 -14.61
C LEU A 178 4.18 15.02 -14.84
N LEU A 179 3.16 14.15 -14.84
CA LEU A 179 3.36 12.72 -14.95
C LEU A 179 3.21 12.23 -16.41
N PRO A 180 4.09 11.33 -16.87
CA PRO A 180 3.89 10.60 -18.12
C PRO A 180 2.53 9.90 -18.16
N ALA A 181 1.93 9.87 -19.35
CA ALA A 181 0.70 9.10 -19.57
C ALA A 181 0.96 7.61 -19.30
N GLY A 182 0.09 6.99 -18.47
CA GLY A 182 0.20 5.58 -18.13
C GLY A 182 1.24 5.24 -17.08
N ILE A 183 1.79 6.23 -16.36
CA ILE A 183 2.69 5.94 -15.23
C ILE A 183 1.95 5.16 -14.13
N HIS A 184 2.63 4.15 -13.58
CA HIS A 184 2.12 3.36 -12.47
C HIS A 184 2.49 4.03 -11.15
N LEU A 185 1.50 4.34 -10.32
CA LEU A 185 1.71 4.93 -9.00
C LEU A 185 1.62 3.85 -7.93
N ILE A 186 2.63 3.76 -7.07
CA ILE A 186 2.73 2.76 -6.02
C ILE A 186 2.98 3.48 -4.68
N ALA A 187 2.02 3.39 -3.77
CA ALA A 187 2.13 3.95 -2.44
C ALA A 187 2.62 2.88 -1.45
N HIS A 188 3.71 3.16 -0.75
CA HIS A 188 4.03 2.51 0.52
C HIS A 188 3.24 3.21 1.63
N LEU A 189 2.46 2.45 2.40
CA LEU A 189 1.53 3.03 3.37
C LEU A 189 2.13 3.15 4.78
N ARG A 190 2.35 4.38 5.25
CA ARG A 190 2.77 4.67 6.63
C ARG A 190 1.65 4.43 7.64
N PRO A 191 1.94 3.96 8.86
CA PRO A 191 0.93 3.73 9.90
C PRO A 191 0.32 5.03 10.44
N HIS A 192 1.08 6.13 10.40
CA HIS A 192 0.67 7.42 10.97
C HIS A 192 0.89 8.55 9.97
N ARG A 193 0.05 9.59 10.09
CA ARG A 193 0.15 10.82 9.32
C ARG A 193 1.23 11.73 9.90
N ASP A 194 2.02 12.36 9.05
CA ASP A 194 2.91 13.44 9.47
C ASP A 194 2.13 14.76 9.58
N PRO A 195 2.37 15.62 10.59
CA PRO A 195 1.75 16.93 10.69
C PRO A 195 1.87 17.80 9.43
N HIS A 196 2.92 17.61 8.63
CA HIS A 196 3.18 18.38 7.42
C HIS A 196 2.57 17.75 6.15
N ASP A 197 1.92 16.59 6.25
CA ASP A 197 1.34 15.92 5.09
C ASP A 197 0.21 16.75 4.47
N VAL A 198 0.29 16.91 3.15
CA VAL A 198 -0.73 17.56 2.32
C VAL A 198 -1.62 16.51 1.64
N PRO A 199 -2.90 16.84 1.39
CA PRO A 199 -3.78 15.95 0.64
C PRO A 199 -3.29 15.78 -0.80
N PHE A 200 -3.34 14.54 -1.28
CA PHE A 200 -2.98 14.17 -2.64
C PHE A 200 -4.15 13.50 -3.34
N GLN A 201 -4.52 14.05 -4.49
CA GLN A 201 -5.51 13.45 -5.39
C GLN A 201 -4.79 12.92 -6.62
N PRO A 202 -4.61 11.59 -6.72
CA PRO A 202 -3.90 11.01 -7.84
C PRO A 202 -4.71 11.17 -9.13
N GLY A 203 -4.03 11.53 -10.22
CA GLY A 203 -4.63 11.54 -11.56
C GLY A 203 -4.76 10.15 -12.20
N SER A 204 -4.16 9.14 -11.56
CA SER A 204 -4.09 7.73 -12.00
C SER A 204 -4.44 6.80 -10.84
N ALA A 205 -4.72 5.52 -11.13
CA ALA A 205 -4.88 4.53 -10.07
C ALA A 205 -3.57 4.38 -9.25
N VAL A 206 -3.71 4.30 -7.92
CA VAL A 206 -2.59 4.07 -7.00
C VAL A 206 -2.69 2.66 -6.46
N SER A 207 -1.64 1.87 -6.69
CA SER A 207 -1.48 0.56 -6.08
C SER A 207 -0.81 0.70 -4.71
N CYS A 208 -1.20 -0.12 -3.74
CA CYS A 208 -0.65 -0.05 -2.39
C CYS A 208 0.23 -1.26 -2.08
N LEU A 209 1.40 -1.00 -1.50
CA LEU A 209 2.31 -1.99 -0.92
C LEU A 209 2.31 -1.90 0.61
#